data_AF-A0A7W3ZQN0-F1
#
_entry.id   AF-A0A7W3ZQN0-F1
#
_cell.length_a   1.000
_cell.length_b   1.000
_cell.length_c   1.000
_cell.angle_alpha   90.00
_cell.angle_beta   90.00
_cell.angle_gamma   90.00
#
_symmetry.space_group_name_H-M   'P 1'
#
loop_
_entity.id
_entity.type
_entity.pdbx_description
1 polymer ?
#
loop_
_entity_poly.entity_id
_entity_poly.type
_entity_poly.pdbx_seq_one_letter_code
_entity_poly.pdbx_strand_id
1 'polypeptide(L)'
;MYKRQTATTRALLDALPFTSDAQTWGEEVYFRTPVSPALEPDARQVVEPGTVAFWTDGDALALPYGPTPISRGDECRLASPCNVLGLIDGDPRLLATVRPGDPITVSRA
;
A
#
# COMPACT_ATOMS: atom_id res chain seq x y z
N MET A 1 -1.37 -11.82 14.12
CA MET A 1 -1.93 -11.10 12.96
C MET A 1 -2.78 -9.93 13.44
N TYR A 2 -2.27 -8.70 13.35
CA TYR A 2 -3.07 -7.50 13.62
C TYR A 2 -3.89 -7.14 12.37
N LYS A 3 -5.09 -7.70 12.22
CA LYS A 3 -6.06 -7.17 11.25
C LYS A 3 -6.70 -5.93 11.85
N ARG A 4 -6.21 -4.75 11.46
CA ARG A 4 -6.82 -3.49 11.88
C ARG A 4 -8.16 -3.34 11.14
N GLN A 5 -9.27 -3.36 11.87
CA GLN A 5 -10.60 -3.20 11.26
C GLN A 5 -10.95 -1.72 11.10
N THR A 6 -10.38 -1.08 10.10
CA THR A 6 -10.67 0.32 9.75
C THR A 6 -11.77 0.43 8.70
N ALA A 7 -12.26 1.65 8.46
CA ALA A 7 -13.21 1.91 7.38
C ALA A 7 -12.59 1.54 6.02
N THR A 8 -11.31 1.87 5.81
CA THR A 8 -10.56 1.50 4.60
C THR A 8 -10.47 -0.01 4.42
N THR A 9 -10.11 -0.76 5.46
CA THR A 9 -10.01 -2.22 5.38
C THR A 9 -11.36 -2.86 5.05
N ARG A 10 -12.47 -2.36 5.60
CA ARG A 10 -13.82 -2.86 5.26
C ARG A 10 -14.17 -2.61 3.79
N ALA A 11 -13.98 -1.37 3.33
CA ALA A 11 -14.25 -1.01 1.94
C ALA A 11 -13.46 -1.90 0.95
N LEU A 12 -12.16 -2.11 1.22
CA LEU A 12 -11.33 -3.01 0.41
C LEU A 12 -11.87 -4.45 0.42
N LEU A 13 -12.23 -4.99 1.60
CA LEU A 13 -12.74 -6.36 1.74
C LEU A 13 -14.08 -6.59 1.03
N ASP A 14 -14.93 -5.57 0.98
CA ASP A 14 -16.23 -5.60 0.31
C ASP A 14 -16.09 -5.50 -1.21
N ALA A 15 -15.00 -4.90 -1.70
CA ALA A 15 -14.68 -4.80 -3.12
C ALA A 15 -13.95 -6.01 -3.70
N LEU A 16 -13.56 -6.99 -2.87
CA LEU A 16 -12.87 -8.19 -3.34
C LEU A 16 -13.83 -9.14 -4.09
N PRO A 17 -13.34 -9.85 -5.13
CA PRO A 17 -12.02 -9.73 -5.74
C PRO A 17 -11.95 -8.58 -6.77
N PHE A 18 -10.75 -8.04 -7.00
CA PHE A 18 -10.51 -7.09 -8.10
C PHE A 18 -9.11 -7.28 -8.71
N THR A 19 -8.95 -6.76 -9.93
CA THR A 19 -7.67 -6.75 -10.65
C THR A 19 -7.17 -5.33 -10.84
N SER A 20 -5.85 -5.18 -11.01
CA SER A 20 -5.19 -3.91 -11.28
C SER A 20 -3.88 -4.16 -12.01
N ASP A 21 -3.16 -3.09 -12.35
CA ASP A 21 -1.82 -3.15 -12.91
C ASP A 21 -0.85 -2.46 -11.95
N ALA A 22 0.30 -3.09 -11.73
CA ALA A 22 1.31 -2.56 -10.83
C ALA A 22 1.94 -1.28 -11.38
N GLN A 23 2.31 -0.40 -10.46
CA GLN A 23 3.16 0.75 -10.68
C GLN A 23 4.31 0.70 -9.67
N THR A 24 5.42 1.37 -9.97
CA THR A 24 6.58 1.43 -9.08
C THR A 24 7.05 2.85 -8.87
N TRP A 25 7.54 3.17 -7.67
CA TRP A 25 8.10 4.49 -7.35
C TRP A 25 9.22 4.40 -6.30
N GLY A 26 10.48 4.35 -6.75
CA GLY A 26 11.59 3.95 -5.87
C GLY A 26 11.38 2.53 -5.36
N GLU A 27 11.59 2.30 -4.06
CA GLU A 27 11.34 1.00 -3.42
C GLU A 27 9.90 0.86 -2.90
N GLU A 28 8.93 1.12 -3.79
CA GLU A 28 7.50 1.00 -3.55
C GLU A 28 6.81 0.38 -4.76
N VAL A 29 5.95 -0.61 -4.52
CA VAL A 29 4.92 -1.04 -5.48
C VAL A 29 3.60 -0.41 -5.06
N TYR A 30 2.84 0.13 -6.01
CA TYR A 30 1.48 0.57 -5.75
C TYR A 30 0.55 0.23 -6.90
N PHE A 31 -0.74 0.12 -6.64
CA PHE A 31 -1.75 -0.15 -7.67
C PHE A 31 -3.11 0.40 -7.24
N ARG A 32 -3.91 0.81 -8.22
CA ARG A 32 -5.25 1.38 -7.98
C ARG A 32 -6.23 0.32 -7.51
N THR A 33 -7.21 0.75 -6.74
CA THR A 33 -8.30 -0.04 -6.19
C THR A 33 -9.64 0.57 -6.61
N PRO A 34 -10.75 -0.18 -6.56
CA PRO A 34 -12.08 0.34 -6.91
C PRO A 34 -12.78 1.08 -5.75
N VAL A 35 -12.04 1.54 -4.72
CA VAL A 35 -12.60 2.19 -3.53
C VAL A 35 -11.94 3.54 -3.27
N SER A 36 -12.72 4.47 -2.68
CA SER A 36 -12.26 5.84 -2.36
C SER A 36 -12.60 6.21 -0.91
N PRO A 37 -12.00 5.56 0.11
CA PRO A 37 -12.21 5.90 1.51
C PRO A 37 -11.55 7.24 1.88
N ALA A 38 -12.04 7.87 2.95
CA ALA A 38 -11.42 9.07 3.50
C ALA A 38 -10.09 8.78 4.21
N LEU A 39 -9.25 9.80 4.33
CA LEU A 39 -8.04 9.75 5.16
C LEU A 39 -8.42 9.53 6.63
N GLU A 40 -7.76 8.57 7.27
CA GLU A 40 -8.02 8.18 8.65
C GLU A 40 -7.17 9.02 9.63
N PRO A 41 -7.64 9.26 10.87
CA PRO A 41 -6.96 10.15 11.82
C PRO A 41 -5.54 9.75 12.20
N ASP A 42 -5.18 8.48 12.04
CA ASP A 42 -3.86 7.94 12.34
C ASP A 42 -3.06 7.57 11.10
N ALA A 43 -3.44 8.14 9.95
CA ALA A 43 -2.66 8.06 8.72
C ALA A 43 -1.22 8.52 8.95
N ARG A 44 -0.28 7.86 8.26
CA ARG A 44 1.16 8.10 8.40
C ARG A 44 1.78 8.31 7.05
N GLN A 45 2.74 9.22 6.98
CA GLN A 45 3.57 9.40 5.79
C GLN A 45 4.90 8.64 5.91
N VAL A 46 5.49 8.60 7.11
CA VAL A 46 6.70 7.81 7.37
C VAL A 46 6.28 6.51 8.02
N VAL A 47 6.70 5.40 7.41
CA VAL A 47 6.31 4.05 7.79
C VAL A 47 7.51 3.11 7.73
N GLU A 48 7.40 1.94 8.34
CA GLU A 48 8.41 0.89 8.19
C GLU A 48 8.27 0.23 6.81
N PRO A 49 9.38 -0.16 6.15
CA PRO A 49 9.33 -1.06 5.00
C PRO A 49 8.49 -2.31 5.28
N GLY A 50 7.64 -2.71 4.34
CA GLY A 50 6.66 -3.79 4.48
C GLY A 50 5.31 -3.35 5.05
N THR A 51 5.10 -2.06 5.32
CA THR A 51 3.78 -1.54 5.66
C THR A 51 2.82 -1.66 4.49
N VAL A 52 1.59 -2.13 4.74
CA VAL A 52 0.47 -2.06 3.79
C VAL A 52 -0.29 -0.78 4.07
N ALA A 53 -0.22 0.17 3.14
CA ALA A 53 -0.83 1.49 3.28
C ALA A 53 -1.85 1.75 2.15
N PHE A 54 -2.84 2.61 2.41
CA PHE A 54 -3.77 3.10 1.41
C PHE A 54 -3.54 4.59 1.15
N TRP A 55 -3.18 4.92 -0.08
CA TRP A 55 -3.00 6.28 -0.55
C TRP A 55 -4.33 6.82 -1.09
N THR A 56 -4.97 7.69 -0.31
CA THR A 56 -6.32 8.19 -0.58
C THR A 56 -6.41 9.12 -1.78
N ASP A 57 -5.36 9.88 -2.09
CA ASP A 57 -5.40 10.82 -3.23
C ASP A 57 -5.35 10.10 -4.59
N GLY A 58 -4.89 8.83 -4.59
CA GLY A 58 -4.76 8.01 -5.80
C GLY A 58 -5.61 6.74 -5.79
N ASP A 59 -6.49 6.56 -4.79
CA ASP A 59 -7.29 5.36 -4.58
C ASP A 59 -6.48 4.06 -4.69
N ALA A 60 -5.28 4.04 -4.10
CA ALA A 60 -4.27 3.01 -4.33
C ALA A 60 -3.82 2.32 -3.05
N LEU A 61 -3.52 1.02 -3.16
CA LEU A 61 -2.67 0.35 -2.18
C LEU A 61 -1.22 0.67 -2.48
N ALA A 62 -0.49 1.13 -1.47
CA ALA A 62 0.94 1.40 -1.49
C ALA A 62 1.66 0.38 -0.61
N LEU A 63 2.65 -0.29 -1.19
CA LEU A 63 3.43 -1.37 -0.61
C LEU A 63 4.92 -1.01 -0.66
N PRO A 64 5.38 -0.08 0.20
CA PRO A 64 6.80 0.22 0.31
C PRO A 64 7.57 -1.00 0.83
N TYR A 65 8.69 -1.29 0.19
CA TYR A 65 9.68 -2.28 0.64
C TYR A 65 11.04 -1.66 0.97
N GLY A 66 11.14 -0.34 0.89
CA GLY A 66 12.27 0.47 1.34
C GLY A 66 12.08 1.96 1.01
N PRO A 67 13.17 2.75 0.83
CA PRO A 67 13.08 4.19 0.58
C PRO A 67 12.42 4.55 -0.76
N THR A 68 11.57 5.56 -0.73
CA THR A 68 10.98 6.21 -1.91
C THR A 68 11.83 7.42 -2.35
N PRO A 69 11.58 8.02 -3.53
CA PRO A 69 12.34 9.17 -4.04
C PRO A 69 12.31 10.43 -3.15
N ILE A 70 11.34 10.56 -2.23
CA ILE A 70 11.24 11.71 -1.32
C ILE A 70 11.69 11.38 0.11
N SER A 71 12.18 10.16 0.33
CA SER A 71 12.67 9.72 1.63
C SER A 71 13.90 10.51 2.07
N ARG A 72 14.06 10.70 3.38
CA ARG A 72 15.17 11.45 3.99
C ARG A 72 15.99 10.54 4.89
N GLY A 73 17.29 10.41 4.60
CA GLY A 73 18.14 9.45 5.28
C GLY A 73 17.64 8.03 5.01
N ASP A 74 17.50 7.24 6.08
CA ASP A 74 17.12 5.83 5.99
C ASP A 74 15.61 5.59 6.22
N GLU A 75 14.80 6.66 6.27
CA GLU A 75 13.36 6.51 6.46
C GLU A 75 12.67 5.99 5.19
N CYS A 76 11.49 5.37 5.34
CA CYS A 76 10.60 5.07 4.23
C CYS A 76 9.42 6.05 4.24
N ARG A 77 9.37 6.95 3.25
CA ARG A 77 8.39 8.04 3.16
C ARG A 77 7.41 7.87 2.00
N LEU A 78 6.14 7.68 2.28
CA LEU A 78 5.06 7.68 1.29
C LEU A 78 4.83 9.08 0.70
N ALA A 79 4.22 9.14 -0.49
CA ALA A 79 3.97 10.40 -1.22
C ALA A 79 3.20 11.45 -0.39
N SER A 80 2.19 11.02 0.37
CA SER A 80 1.41 11.82 1.33
C SER A 80 1.03 10.93 2.53
N PRO A 81 0.38 11.45 3.59
CA PRO A 81 -0.16 10.60 4.65
C PRO A 81 -1.11 9.54 4.10
N CYS A 82 -0.91 8.28 4.48
CA CYS A 82 -1.70 7.13 4.02
C CYS A 82 -2.31 6.36 5.19
N ASN A 83 -3.47 5.73 4.97
CA ASN A 83 -4.12 4.90 5.98
C ASN A 83 -3.31 3.61 6.18
N VAL A 84 -2.86 3.34 7.39
CA VAL A 84 -2.09 2.13 7.71
C VAL A 84 -3.04 0.97 7.95
N LEU A 85 -2.95 -0.06 7.11
CA LEU A 85 -3.86 -1.20 7.11
C LEU A 85 -3.27 -2.44 7.78
N GLY A 86 -1.95 -2.62 7.69
CA GLY A 86 -1.25 -3.77 8.22
C GLY A 86 0.19 -3.85 7.75
N LEU A 87 0.72 -5.07 7.75
CA LEU A 87 2.07 -5.40 7.29
C LEU A 87 2.00 -6.55 6.29
N ILE A 88 2.92 -6.56 5.33
CA ILE A 88 3.15 -7.69 4.44
C ILE A 88 3.58 -8.88 5.31
N ASP A 89 2.99 -10.04 5.02
CA ASP A 89 3.42 -11.29 5.62
C ASP A 89 4.60 -11.86 4.80
N GLY A 90 5.77 -11.96 5.43
CA GLY A 90 7.03 -12.37 4.77
C GLY A 90 7.99 -11.22 4.46
N ASP A 91 8.94 -11.47 3.54
CA ASP A 91 9.97 -10.50 3.14
C ASP A 91 9.42 -9.50 2.11
N PRO A 92 9.23 -8.21 2.46
CA PRO A 92 8.72 -7.22 1.52
C PRO A 92 9.69 -6.94 0.35
N ARG A 93 10.99 -7.23 0.49
CA ARG A 93 11.98 -7.00 -0.57
C ARG A 93 11.74 -7.88 -1.80
N LEU A 94 10.94 -8.93 -1.68
CA LEU A 94 10.48 -9.72 -2.83
C LEU A 94 9.69 -8.86 -3.84
N LEU A 95 9.07 -7.76 -3.41
CA LEU A 95 8.41 -6.81 -4.30
C LEU A 95 9.37 -6.11 -5.29
N ALA A 96 10.69 -6.15 -5.05
CA ALA A 96 11.68 -5.62 -5.99
C ALA A 96 11.70 -6.34 -7.35
N THR A 97 11.06 -7.52 -7.46
CA THR A 97 10.92 -8.22 -8.75
C THR A 97 9.77 -7.69 -9.60
N VAL A 98 8.83 -6.95 -9.01
CA VAL A 98 7.65 -6.40 -9.70
C VAL A 98 8.06 -5.30 -10.67
N ARG A 99 7.38 -5.22 -11.81
CA ARG A 99 7.59 -4.20 -12.85
C ARG A 99 6.30 -3.43 -13.09
N PRO A 100 6.38 -2.15 -13.52
CA PRO A 100 5.20 -1.43 -13.99
C PRO A 100 4.46 -2.21 -15.08
N GLY A 101 3.15 -2.34 -14.93
CA GLY A 101 2.30 -3.11 -15.83
C GLY A 101 2.18 -4.61 -15.50
N ASP A 102 2.86 -5.11 -14.45
CA ASP A 102 2.61 -6.48 -13.99
C ASP A 102 1.15 -6.61 -13.50
N PRO A 103 0.43 -7.67 -13.90
CA PRO A 103 -0.96 -7.85 -13.51
C PRO A 103 -1.08 -8.21 -12.03
N ILE A 104 -1.97 -7.53 -11.33
CA ILE A 104 -2.28 -7.74 -9.92
C ILE A 104 -3.69 -8.32 -9.78
N THR A 105 -3.84 -9.36 -8.97
CA THR A 105 -5.14 -9.86 -8.50
C THR A 105 -5.18 -9.77 -6.99
N VAL A 106 -6.20 -9.09 -6.45
CA VAL A 106 -6.44 -9.01 -5.01
C VAL A 106 -7.66 -9.86 -4.67
N SER A 107 -7.47 -10.79 -3.75
CA SER A 107 -8.50 -11.73 -3.32
C SER A 107 -8.37 -12.05 -1.83
N ARG A 108 -9.37 -12.75 -1.28
CA ARG A 108 -9.28 -13.28 0.08
C ARG A 108 -8.34 -14.49 0.07
N ALA A 109 -7.41 -14.52 1.01
CA ALA A 109 -6.58 -15.70 1.29
C ALA A 109 -7.43 -16.87 1.81
#